data_AF-A0A859QZI0-F1
#
_entry.id   AF-A0A859QZI0-F1
#
_cell.length_a   1.000
_cell.length_b   1.000
_cell.length_c   1.000
_cell.angle_alpha   90.00
_cell.angle_beta   90.00
_cell.angle_gamma   90.00
#
_symmetry.space_group_name_H-M   'P 1'
#
loop_
_entity.id
_entity.type
_entity.pdbx_description
1 polymer ?
#
loop_
_entity_poly.entity_id
_entity_poly.type
_entity_poly.pdbx_seq_one_letter_code
_entity_poly.pdbx_strand_id
1 'polypeptide(L)' 'MPPLTEEEEQVIQAYAAKHGRRWKSILNRVWMGGPPYDDGGTLRRLRNSHGPSWLHAYRLPKPRPEEDAGSDRQPDAPET' A
#
# COMPACT_ATOMS: atom_id res chain seq x y z
N MET A 1 -3.21 -1.91 18.06
CA MET A 1 -3.20 -2.40 16.66
C MET A 1 -1.75 -2.42 16.21
N PRO A 2 -1.25 -3.50 15.59
CA PRO A 2 0.09 -3.52 15.05
C PRO A 2 0.22 -2.43 13.95
N PRO A 3 1.35 -1.71 13.89
CA PRO A 3 1.61 -0.78 12.81
C PRO A 3 1.66 -1.53 11.47
N LEU A 4 1.28 -0.86 10.38
CA LEU A 4 1.45 -1.42 9.05
C LEU A 4 2.94 -1.47 8.70
N THR A 5 3.34 -2.55 8.05
CA THR A 5 4.65 -2.62 7.41
C THR A 5 4.65 -1.81 6.12
N GLU A 6 5.82 -1.34 5.70
CA GLU A 6 5.99 -0.58 4.46
C GLU A 6 5.54 -1.38 3.22
N GLU A 7 5.70 -2.70 3.23
CA GLU A 7 5.18 -3.60 2.18
C GLU A 7 3.65 -3.57 2.11
N GLU A 8 2.97 -3.66 3.26
CA GLU A 8 1.50 -3.60 3.33
C GLU A 8 0.97 -2.26 2.84
N GLU A 9 1.61 -1.15 3.22
CA GLU A 9 1.22 0.18 2.75
C GLU A 9 1.38 0.33 1.24
N GLN A 10 2.50 -0.13 0.67
CA GLN A 10 2.73 -0.10 -0.78
C GLN A 10 1.70 -0.94 -1.54
N VAL A 11 1.38 -2.15 -1.04
CA VAL A 11 0.38 -3.02 -1.66
C VAL A 11 -1.01 -2.39 -1.62
N ILE A 12 -1.41 -1.78 -0.50
CA ILE A 12 -2.71 -1.09 -0.41
C ILE A 12 -2.75 0.14 -1.33
N GLN A 13 -1.66 0.89 -1.43
CA GLN A 13 -1.55 2.03 -2.35
C GLN A 13 -1.65 1.59 -3.81
N ALA A 14 -0.93 0.55 -4.20
CA ALA A 14 -1.01 -0.02 -5.54
C ALA A 14 -2.42 -0.55 -5.85
N TYR A 15 -3.05 -1.23 -4.88
CA TYR A 15 -4.44 -1.69 -5.01
C TYR A 15 -5.41 -0.52 -5.15
N ALA A 16 -5.23 0.55 -4.36
CA ALA A 16 -6.02 1.75 -4.44
C ALA A 16 -5.88 2.47 -5.78
N ALA A 17 -4.65 2.56 -6.31
CA ALA A 17 -4.38 3.12 -7.63
C ALA A 17 -5.04 2.32 -8.75
N LYS A 18 -4.96 0.98 -8.69
CA LYS A 18 -5.55 0.06 -9.66
C LYS A 18 -7.09 0.14 -9.70
N HIS A 19 -7.73 0.22 -8.54
CA HIS A 19 -9.20 0.16 -8.42
C HIS A 19 -9.89 1.53 -8.29
N GLY A 20 -9.12 2.60 -8.15
CA GLY A 20 -9.62 3.97 -8.02
C GLY A 20 -10.49 4.18 -6.79
N ARG A 21 -11.44 5.12 -6.84
CA ARG A 21 -12.24 5.55 -5.67
C ARG A 21 -13.00 4.43 -4.95
N ARG A 22 -13.27 3.31 -5.63
CA ARG A 22 -14.02 2.16 -5.09
C ARG A 22 -13.14 1.08 -4.47
N TRP A 23 -11.82 1.29 -4.42
CA TRP A 23 -10.87 0.29 -3.94
C TRP A 23 -11.24 -0.30 -2.57
N LYS A 24 -11.70 0.51 -1.62
CA LYS A 24 -12.15 0.04 -0.29
C LYS A 24 -13.32 -0.93 -0.39
N SER A 25 -14.33 -0.58 -1.18
CA SER A 25 -15.53 -1.41 -1.35
C SER A 25 -15.20 -2.71 -2.06
N ILE A 26 -14.30 -2.67 -3.05
CA ILE A 26 -13.84 -3.85 -3.79
C ILE A 26 -13.02 -4.74 -2.85
N LEU A 27 -12.05 -4.17 -2.13
CA LEU A 27 -11.21 -4.92 -1.19
C LEU A 27 -12.05 -5.56 -0.07
N ASN A 28 -13.02 -4.83 0.49
CA ASN A 28 -13.93 -5.39 1.48
C ASN A 28 -14.77 -6.55 0.90
N ARG A 29 -15.26 -6.42 -0.34
CA ARG A 29 -15.97 -7.51 -1.03
C ARG A 29 -15.07 -8.73 -1.22
N VAL A 30 -13.82 -8.53 -1.64
CA VAL A 30 -12.84 -9.60 -1.81
C VAL A 30 -12.54 -10.29 -0.49
N TRP A 31 -12.35 -9.53 0.59
CA TRP A 31 -12.12 -10.08 1.93
C TRP A 31 -13.27 -10.94 2.45
N MET A 32 -14.50 -10.60 2.07
CA MET A 32 -15.72 -11.37 2.35
C MET A 32 -15.94 -12.57 1.40
N GLY A 33 -14.99 -12.87 0.51
CA GLY A 33 -15.07 -14.00 -0.43
C GLY A 33 -15.79 -13.71 -1.75
N GLY A 34 -15.95 -12.44 -2.11
CA GLY A 34 -16.51 -12.03 -3.39
C GLY A 34 -15.46 -11.81 -4.49
N PRO A 35 -15.86 -11.86 -5.77
CA PRO A 35 -14.98 -11.53 -6.90
C PRO A 35 -14.54 -10.05 -6.84
N PRO A 36 -13.35 -9.68 -7.38
CA PRO A 36 -12.53 -10.44 -8.34
C PRO A 36 -11.44 -11.38 -7.77
N TYR A 37 -11.39 -11.65 -6.45
CA TYR A 37 -10.35 -12.52 -5.84
C TYR A 37 -8.91 -12.10 -6.14
N ASP A 38 -8.68 -10.80 -6.24
CA ASP A 38 -7.35 -10.23 -6.46
C ASP A 38 -6.69 -9.76 -5.16
N ASP A 39 -7.09 -10.36 -4.02
CA ASP A 39 -6.35 -10.24 -2.77
C ASP A 39 -5.04 -11.03 -2.84
N GLY A 40 -3.95 -10.31 -3.09
CA GLY A 40 -2.60 -10.87 -2.91
C GLY A 40 -2.38 -11.33 -1.47
N GLY A 41 -1.39 -12.21 -1.26
CA GLY A 41 -1.08 -12.79 0.06
C GLY A 41 -0.87 -11.75 1.17
N THR A 42 -0.27 -10.59 0.83
CA THR A 42 -0.07 -9.48 1.77
C THR A 42 -1.40 -8.82 2.19
N LEU A 43 -2.36 -8.62 1.27
CA LEU A 43 -3.71 -8.12 1.62
C LEU A 43 -4.46 -9.11 2.52
N ARG A 44 -4.21 -10.41 2.34
CA ARG A 44 -4.83 -11.48 3.13
C ARG A 44 -4.23 -11.57 4.54
N ARG A 45 -2.91 -11.36 4.69
CA ARG A 45 -2.25 -11.18 5.99
C ARG A 45 -2.80 -9.95 6.71
N LEU A 46 -2.89 -8.81 6.03
CA LEU A 46 -3.47 -7.58 6.56
C LEU A 46 -4.91 -7.79 7.06
N ARG A 47 -5.74 -8.49 6.27
CA ARG A 47 -7.09 -8.87 6.70
C ARG A 47 -7.07 -9.69 7.98
N ASN A 48 -6.18 -10.67 8.09
CA ASN A 48 -6.11 -11.53 9.28
C ASN A 48 -5.59 -10.76 10.52
N SER A 49 -4.76 -9.74 10.34
CA SER A 49 -4.19 -8.93 11.43
C SER A 49 -5.11 -7.80 11.91
N HIS A 50 -5.78 -7.09 10.99
CA HIS A 50 -6.55 -5.87 11.30
C HIS A 50 -8.07 -6.02 11.12
N GLY A 51 -8.51 -6.98 10.31
CA GLY A 51 -9.91 -7.25 10.03
C GLY A 51 -10.58 -6.27 9.05
N PRO A 52 -11.80 -6.56 8.57
CA PRO A 52 -12.50 -5.76 7.57
C PRO A 52 -12.91 -4.36 8.04
N SER A 53 -13.27 -4.22 9.32
CA SER A 53 -13.68 -2.93 9.92
C SER A 53 -12.57 -1.89 9.87
N TRP A 54 -11.30 -2.31 9.87
CA TRP A 54 -10.14 -1.43 9.80
C TRP A 54 -10.09 -0.61 8.51
N LEU A 55 -10.56 -1.14 7.36
CA LEU A 55 -10.59 -0.40 6.08
C LEU A 55 -11.43 0.89 6.16
N HIS A 56 -12.45 0.90 7.01
CA HIS A 56 -13.30 2.07 7.22
C HIS A 56 -12.53 3.20 7.92
N ALA A 57 -11.69 2.85 8.90
CA ALA A 57 -10.86 3.80 9.64
C ALA A 57 -9.57 4.18 8.90
N TYR A 58 -9.05 3.29 8.07
CA TYR A 58 -7.80 3.52 7.36
C TYR A 58 -7.91 4.65 6.34
N ARG A 59 -6.96 5.58 6.38
CA ARG A 59 -6.80 6.62 5.38
C ARG A 59 -5.51 6.34 4.65
N LEU A 60 -5.59 6.24 3.33
CA LEU A 60 -4.39 6.20 2.50
C LEU A 60 -3.55 7.43 2.87
N PRO A 61 -2.29 7.25 3.30
CA PRO A 61 -1.39 8.37 3.38
C PRO A 61 -1.36 9.01 2.00
N LYS A 62 -1.50 10.33 1.94
CA LYS A 62 -1.31 11.04 0.69
C LYS A 62 0.11 10.69 0.24
N PRO A 63 0.33 10.23 -1.01
CA PRO A 63 1.69 10.02 -1.48
C PRO A 63 2.44 11.31 -1.16
N ARG A 64 3.44 11.22 -0.27
CA ARG A 64 4.26 12.39 0.02
C ARG A 64 4.86 12.77 -1.33
N PRO A 65 4.68 14.01 -1.80
CA PRO A 65 5.41 14.50 -2.96
C PRO A 65 6.86 14.72 -2.49
N GLU A 66 7.63 13.66 -2.30
CA GLU A 66 9.02 13.76 -1.85
C GLU A 66 9.85 12.66 -2.53
N GLU A 67 10.22 12.92 -3.80
CA GLU A 67 11.62 12.83 -4.24
C GLU A 67 11.80 13.73 -5.49
N ASP A 68 11.68 15.05 -5.27
CA ASP A 68 12.49 15.98 -6.06
C ASP A 68 13.94 15.62 -5.75
N ALA A 69 14.67 15.18 -6.78
CA ALA A 69 16.13 15.18 -6.89
C ALA A 69 16.96 15.04 -5.59
N GLY A 70 17.50 13.85 -5.35
CA GLY A 70 18.84 13.77 -4.75
C GLY A 70 19.16 12.47 -4.04
N SER A 71 19.94 11.60 -4.68
CA SER A 71 21.31 11.30 -4.24
C SER A 71 21.77 9.91 -4.71
N ASP A 72 22.16 9.79 -5.97
CA ASP A 72 23.44 9.15 -6.29
C ASP A 72 24.35 10.23 -6.87
N ARG A 73 24.75 11.18 -6.00
CA ARG A 73 25.97 11.95 -6.26
C ARG A 73 27.10 11.10 -5.71
N GLN A 74 27.67 10.26 -6.57
CA GLN A 74 28.97 9.64 -6.31
C GLN A 74 29.94 10.72 -5.78
N PRO A 75 30.57 10.50 -4.62
CA PRO A 75 31.61 11.40 -4.15
C PRO A 75 32.83 11.30 -5.08
N ASP A 76 33.12 12.44 -5.70
CA ASP A 76 34.41 13.01 -6.08
C ASP A 76 35.64 12.05 -6.04
N ALA A 77 36.07 11.62 -7.24
CA ALA A 77 37.42 11.60 -7.82
C ALA A 77 38.63 10.99 -7.02
N PRO A 78 39.78 10.68 -7.66
CA PRO A 78 40.61 11.72 -8.27
C PRO A 78 41.07 11.44 -9.72
N GLU A 79 41.26 12.55 -10.43
CA GLU A 79 42.04 12.70 -11.65
C GLU A 79 43.56 12.67 -11.33
N THR A 80 44.35 12.25 -12.33
CA THR A 80 45.83 12.19 -12.46
C THR A 80 46.51 10.85 -12.19
#